data_AF-A0A938AEH9-F1
#
_entry.id   AF-A0A938AEH9-F1
#
_cell.length_a   1.000
_cell.length_b   1.000
_cell.length_c   1.000
_cell.angle_alpha   90.00
_cell.angle_beta   90.00
_cell.angle_gamma   90.00
#
_symmetry.space_group_name_H-M   'P 1'
#
loop_
_entity.id
_entity.type
_entity.pdbx_description
1 polymer ?
#
loop_
_entity_poly.entity_id
_entity_poly.type
_entity_poly.pdbx_seq_one_letter_code
_entity_poly.pdbx_strand_id
1 'polypeptide(L)'
;MSAALEAFGRRNIAYLVFTALAVLLAIWLESTSGAQGPDRGGGHMIGLVLWFIASLASVGVNGVLFFVGLAKKRPVTKEIIGLALPFIVVAVVLGLEPLLT
;
A
#
# COMPACT_ATOMS: atom_id res chain seq x y z
N MET A 1 -21.66 1.75 -10.82
CA MET A 1 -20.36 1.93 -10.15
C MET A 1 -19.88 3.34 -10.50
N SER A 2 -19.45 4.18 -9.55
CA SER A 2 -19.15 5.59 -9.87
C SER A 2 -17.95 5.69 -10.82
N ALA A 3 -17.91 6.73 -11.67
CA ALA A 3 -16.82 6.96 -12.62
C ALA A 3 -15.43 7.02 -11.93
N ALA A 4 -15.39 7.50 -10.69
CA ALA A 4 -14.19 7.53 -9.86
C ALA A 4 -13.67 6.12 -9.52
N LEU A 5 -14.55 5.17 -9.19
CA LEU A 5 -14.18 3.79 -8.90
C LEU A 5 -13.64 3.06 -10.14
N GLU A 6 -14.21 3.34 -11.31
CA GLU A 6 -13.70 2.81 -12.58
C GLU A 6 -12.32 3.37 -12.94
N ALA A 7 -12.11 4.67 -12.72
CA ALA A 7 -10.84 5.34 -12.92
C ALA A 7 -9.76 4.91 -11.90
N PHE A 8 -10.15 4.45 -10.72
CA PHE A 8 -9.24 3.91 -9.72
C PHE A 8 -8.78 2.50 -10.09
N GLY A 9 -9.69 1.64 -10.56
CA GLY A 9 -9.38 0.28 -11.01
C GLY A 9 -9.21 -0.73 -9.88
N ARG A 10 -9.63 -1.98 -10.14
CA ARG A 10 -9.72 -3.07 -9.14
C ARG A 10 -8.38 -3.41 -8.48
N ARG A 11 -7.26 -3.31 -9.21
CA ARG A 11 -5.92 -3.60 -8.68
C ARG A 11 -5.50 -2.60 -7.59
N ASN A 12 -5.79 -1.32 -7.80
CA ASN A 12 -5.47 -0.26 -6.85
C ASN A 12 -6.34 -0.38 -5.58
N ILE A 13 -7.61 -0.78 -5.74
CA ILE A 13 -8.47 -1.12 -4.61
C ILE A 13 -7.91 -2.32 -3.84
N ALA A 14 -7.52 -3.39 -4.54
CA ALA A 14 -6.94 -4.57 -3.90
C ALA A 14 -5.67 -4.23 -3.11
N TYR A 15 -4.80 -3.36 -3.65
CA TYR A 15 -3.63 -2.86 -2.95
C TYR A 15 -3.97 -2.09 -1.66
N LEU A 16 -4.97 -1.20 -1.70
CA LEU A 16 -5.43 -0.48 -0.51
C LEU A 16 -6.03 -1.42 0.55
N VAL A 17 -6.85 -2.38 0.13
CA VAL A 17 -7.43 -3.39 1.02
C VAL A 17 -6.31 -4.21 1.66
N PHE A 18 -5.32 -4.66 0.87
CA PHE A 18 -4.16 -5.37 1.39
C PHE A 18 -3.38 -4.51 2.41
N THR A 19 -3.15 -3.24 2.10
CA THR A 19 -2.44 -2.31 2.98
C THR A 19 -3.16 -2.17 4.32
N ALA A 20 -4.48 -1.97 4.31
CA ALA A 20 -5.28 -1.90 5.52
C ALA A 20 -5.22 -3.21 6.34
N LEU A 21 -5.32 -4.36 5.67
CA LEU A 21 -5.22 -5.66 6.33
C LEU A 21 -3.83 -5.91 6.92
N ALA A 22 -2.76 -5.48 6.23
CA ALA A 22 -1.39 -5.60 6.72
C ALA A 22 -1.17 -4.78 8.00
N VAL A 23 -1.76 -3.57 8.08
CA VAL A 23 -1.74 -2.75 9.30
C VAL A 23 -2.51 -3.43 10.43
N LEU A 24 -3.73 -3.92 10.17
CA LEU A 24 -4.52 -4.64 11.17
C LEU A 24 -3.80 -5.89 11.67
N LEU A 25 -3.15 -6.63 10.77
CA LEU A 25 -2.35 -7.80 11.11
C LEU A 25 -1.15 -7.42 11.99
N ALA A 26 -0.45 -6.34 11.67
CA ALA A 26 0.69 -5.87 12.47
C ALA A 26 0.26 -5.54 13.92
N ILE A 27 -0.86 -4.82 14.08
CA ILE A 27 -1.44 -4.48 15.38
C ILE A 27 -1.84 -5.75 16.14
N TRP A 28 -2.48 -6.70 15.46
CA TRP A 28 -2.92 -7.96 16.05
C TRP A 28 -1.75 -8.86 16.47
N LEU A 29 -0.69 -8.94 15.66
CA LEU A 29 0.52 -9.69 16.01
C LEU A 29 1.23 -9.05 17.20
N GLU A 30 1.30 -7.72 17.24
CA GLU A 30 1.90 -7.02 18.38
C GLU A 30 1.12 -7.29 19.67
N SER A 31 -0.22 -7.21 19.63
CA SER A 31 -1.06 -7.42 20.81
C SER A 31 -1.06 -8.85 21.33
N THR A 32 -0.77 -9.84 20.47
CA THR A 32 -0.75 -11.27 20.84
C THR A 32 0.63 -11.81 21.19
N SER A 33 1.71 -11.12 20.80
CA SER A 33 3.09 -11.59 20.98
C SER A 33 3.57 -11.69 22.42
N GLY A 34 2.91 -11.02 23.38
CA GLY A 34 3.30 -11.02 24.80
C GLY A 34 4.68 -10.41 25.10
N ALA A 35 5.41 -9.94 24.08
CA ALA A 35 6.74 -9.36 24.20
C ALA A 35 6.68 -8.07 25.02
N GLN A 36 7.51 -7.97 26.04
CA GLN A 36 7.69 -6.77 26.86
C GLN A 36 9.13 -6.29 26.77
N GLY A 37 9.34 -4.98 26.66
CA GLY A 37 10.67 -4.38 26.58
C GLY A 37 11.20 -4.24 25.14
N PRO A 38 12.53 -4.16 24.94
CA PRO A 38 13.16 -3.84 23.65
C PRO A 38 12.91 -4.86 22.53
N ASP A 39 12.33 -6.02 22.83
CA ASP A 39 11.92 -7.03 21.86
C ASP A 39 10.52 -6.77 21.26
N ARG A 40 9.86 -5.68 21.65
CA ARG A 40 8.61 -5.19 21.03
C ARG A 40 8.87 -4.66 19.61
N GLY A 41 7.91 -4.89 18.71
CA GLY A 41 7.97 -4.42 17.32
C GLY A 41 8.04 -5.53 16.26
N GLY A 42 8.06 -6.81 16.65
CA GLY A 42 8.05 -7.93 15.71
C GLY A 42 6.82 -7.93 14.79
N GLY A 43 5.64 -7.60 15.32
CA GLY A 43 4.41 -7.50 14.53
C GLY A 43 4.47 -6.35 13.53
N HIS A 44 5.01 -5.20 13.95
CA HIS A 44 5.23 -4.04 13.09
C HIS A 44 6.23 -4.32 11.97
N MET A 45 7.34 -4.99 12.26
CA MET A 45 8.33 -5.39 11.26
C MET A 45 7.74 -6.35 10.21
N ILE A 46 6.95 -7.35 10.64
CA ILE A 46 6.26 -8.26 9.71
C ILE A 46 5.29 -7.47 8.82
N GLY A 47 4.49 -6.57 9.39
CA GLY A 47 3.58 -5.70 8.64
C GLY A 47 4.31 -4.86 7.60
N LEU A 48 5.41 -4.22 7.98
CA LEU A 48 6.25 -3.42 7.10
C LEU A 48 6.83 -4.23 5.95
N VAL A 49 7.36 -5.43 6.21
CA VAL A 49 7.92 -6.32 5.17
C VAL A 49 6.85 -6.75 4.19
N LEU A 50 5.68 -7.19 4.67
CA LEU A 50 4.56 -7.58 3.82
C LEU A 50 4.06 -6.42 2.97
N TRP A 51 3.93 -5.25 3.57
CA TRP A 51 3.55 -4.02 2.87
C TRP A 51 4.58 -3.63 1.80
N PHE A 52 5.87 -3.72 2.11
CA PHE A 52 6.95 -3.40 1.18
C PHE A 52 6.96 -4.32 -0.04
N ILE A 53 6.81 -5.64 0.16
CA ILE A 53 6.72 -6.62 -0.93
C ILE A 53 5.51 -6.33 -1.82
N ALA A 54 4.35 -6.08 -1.24
CA ALA A 54 3.14 -5.75 -1.99
C ALA A 54 3.26 -4.42 -2.74
N SER A 55 3.94 -3.44 -2.16
CA SER A 55 4.23 -2.14 -2.79
C SER A 55 5.12 -2.30 -4.01
N LEU A 56 6.20 -3.08 -3.91
CA LEU A 56 7.07 -3.39 -5.05
C LEU A 56 6.31 -4.09 -6.17
N ALA A 57 5.50 -5.10 -5.83
CA ALA A 57 4.67 -5.80 -6.81
C ALA A 57 3.67 -4.85 -7.50
N SER A 58 3.01 -3.99 -6.72
CA SER A 58 2.06 -2.99 -7.23
C SER A 58 2.73 -1.99 -8.17
N VAL A 59 3.90 -1.44 -7.78
CA VAL A 59 4.69 -0.52 -8.61
C VAL A 59 5.16 -1.22 -9.89
N GLY A 60 5.67 -2.44 -9.79
CA GLY A 60 6.14 -3.21 -10.94
C GLY A 60 5.02 -3.46 -11.96
N VAL A 61 3.87 -3.97 -11.49
CA VAL A 61 2.72 -4.26 -12.36
C VAL A 61 2.16 -2.98 -13.00
N ASN A 62 1.96 -1.92 -12.22
CA ASN A 62 1.46 -0.65 -12.76
C ASN A 62 2.48 0.01 -13.70
N GLY A 63 3.77 -0.11 -13.42
CA GLY A 63 4.84 0.38 -14.29
C GLY A 63 4.85 -0.32 -15.65
N VAL A 64 4.79 -1.65 -15.67
CA VAL A 64 4.68 -2.42 -16.92
C VAL A 64 3.43 -2.02 -17.70
N LEU A 65 2.28 -1.93 -17.03
CA LEU A 65 1.02 -1.56 -17.68
C LEU A 65 1.02 -0.11 -18.17
N PHE A 66 1.71 0.80 -17.48
CA PHE A 66 1.89 2.18 -17.91
C PHE A 66 2.63 2.23 -19.24
N PHE A 67 3.78 1.55 -19.37
CA PHE A 67 4.53 1.50 -20.62
C PHE A 67 3.74 0.81 -21.75
N VAL A 68 3.03 -0.27 -21.45
CA VAL A 68 2.15 -0.94 -22.41
C VAL A 68 1.00 -0.02 -22.85
N GLY A 69 0.42 0.75 -21.93
CA GLY A 69 -0.64 1.70 -22.21
C GLY A 69 -0.16 2.86 -23.09
N LEU A 70 1.02 3.41 -22.80
CA LEU A 70 1.67 4.41 -23.64
C LEU A 70 1.95 3.89 -25.05
N ALA A 71 2.55 2.70 -25.17
CA ALA A 71 2.83 2.07 -26.46
C ALA A 71 1.56 1.83 -27.29
N LYS A 72 0.44 1.54 -26.60
CA LYS A 72 -0.87 1.30 -27.23
C LYS A 72 -1.76 2.55 -27.32
N LYS A 73 -1.27 3.74 -26.97
CA LYS A 73 -2.05 5.01 -26.92
C LYS A 73 -3.36 4.89 -26.14
N ARG A 74 -3.35 4.11 -25.06
CA ARG A 74 -4.50 3.91 -24.16
C ARG A 74 -4.41 4.87 -22.97
N PRO A 75 -5.54 5.22 -22.34
CA PRO A 75 -5.50 5.99 -21.10
C PRO A 75 -4.74 5.20 -20.02
N VAL A 76 -3.79 5.88 -19.36
CA VAL A 76 -2.90 5.31 -18.33
C VAL A 76 -3.18 5.85 -16.92
N THR A 77 -4.34 6.48 -16.72
CA THR A 77 -4.70 7.13 -15.45
C THR A 77 -4.69 6.15 -14.28
N LYS A 78 -5.17 4.92 -14.50
CA LYS A 78 -5.21 3.87 -13.47
C LYS A 78 -3.82 3.48 -13.01
N GLU A 79 -2.90 3.37 -13.96
CA GLU A 79 -1.52 2.97 -13.74
C GLU A 79 -0.75 4.09 -13.01
N ILE A 80 -0.98 5.35 -13.35
CA ILE A 80 -0.41 6.51 -12.64
C ILE A 80 -0.88 6.51 -11.17
N ILE A 81 -2.17 6.31 -10.92
CA ILE A 81 -2.71 6.21 -9.55
C ILE A 81 -2.03 5.05 -8.81
N GLY A 82 -1.91 3.89 -9.46
CA GLY A 82 -1.28 2.70 -8.89
C GLY A 82 0.18 2.91 -8.52
N LEU A 83 0.93 3.64 -9.35
CA LEU A 83 2.32 4.01 -9.09
C LEU A 83 2.46 5.00 -7.92
N ALA A 84 1.54 5.97 -7.82
CA ALA A 84 1.57 6.97 -6.75
C ALA A 84 1.14 6.42 -5.39
N LEU A 85 0.30 5.37 -5.36
CA LEU A 85 -0.36 4.88 -4.14
C LEU A 85 0.60 4.52 -2.99
N PRO A 86 1.69 3.75 -3.20
CA PRO A 86 2.62 3.46 -2.11
C PRO A 86 3.27 4.70 -1.52
N PHE A 87 3.61 5.70 -2.34
CA PHE A 87 4.19 6.96 -1.88
C PHE A 87 3.18 7.80 -1.11
N ILE A 88 1.91 7.81 -1.54
CA ILE A 88 0.83 8.48 -0.81
C ILE A 88 0.66 7.84 0.57
N VAL A 89 0.68 6.52 0.67
CA VAL A 89 0.60 5.82 1.96
C VAL A 89 1.73 6.26 2.89
N VAL A 90 2.97 6.27 2.41
CA VAL A 90 4.13 6.74 3.21
C VAL A 90 3.95 8.20 3.62
N ALA A 91 3.59 9.08 2.69
CA ALA A 91 3.41 10.51 2.96
C ALA A 91 2.30 10.77 4.00
N VAL A 92 1.20 10.02 3.93
CA VAL A 92 0.12 10.10 4.93
C VAL A 92 0.61 9.64 6.29
N VAL A 93 1.32 8.51 6.38
CA VAL A 93 1.87 8.01 7.65
C VAL A 93 2.84 9.03 8.25
N LEU A 94 3.79 9.55 7.48
CA LEU A 94 4.77 10.54 7.95
C LEU A 94 4.11 11.87 8.31
N GLY A 95 3.06 12.29 7.61
CA GLY A 95 2.31 13.50 7.92
C GLY A 95 1.43 13.38 9.16
N LEU A 96 1.04 12.15 9.54
CA LEU A 96 0.26 11.87 10.74
C LEU A 96 1.15 11.66 11.98
N GLU A 97 2.42 11.29 11.82
CA GLU A 97 3.36 11.12 12.94
C GLU A 97 3.35 12.31 13.93
N PRO A 98 3.41 13.59 13.50
CA PRO A 98 3.43 14.74 14.42
C PRO A 98 2.10 14.96 15.17
N LEU A 99 1.00 14.37 14.69
CA LEU A 99 -0.32 14.45 15.33
C LEU A 99 -0.54 13.31 16.34
N LEU A 100 0.30 12.27 16.30
CA LEU A 100 0.18 11.05 17.10
C LEU A 100 1.24 10.95 18.21
N THR A 101 2.27 11.81 18.17
CA THR A 101 3.30 12.00 19.21
C THR A 101 2.99 13.20 20.09
#